data_AF-K1U667-F1
#
_entry.id   AF-K1U667-F1
#
_cell.length_a   1.000
_cell.length_b   1.000
_cell.length_c   1.000
_cell.angle_alpha   90.00
_cell.angle_beta   90.00
_cell.angle_gamma   90.00
#
_symmetry.space_group_name_H-M   'P 1'
#
loop_
_entity.id
_entity.type
_entity.pdbx_description
1 polymer ?
#
loop_
_entity_poly.entity_id
_entity_poly.type
_entity_poly.pdbx_seq_one_letter_code
_entity_poly.pdbx_strand_id
1 'polypeptide(L)' 'MQNYLPACKIVSTHGVRGEMKALPLCDGAQFLAKFKRLYAAANGSGEVALRGVRAQGN' A
#
# COMPACT_ATOMS: atom_id res chain seq x y z
N MET A 1 -5.91 -19.97 -9.60
CA MET A 1 -4.72 -19.59 -8.80
C MET A 1 -4.74 -18.08 -8.66
N GLN A 2 -4.54 -17.52 -7.45
CA GLN A 2 -4.44 -16.06 -7.29
C GLN A 2 -2.99 -15.63 -7.56
N ASN A 3 -2.80 -14.71 -8.50
CA ASN A 3 -1.47 -14.24 -8.90
C ASN A 3 -0.94 -13.10 -8.03
N TYR A 4 -1.83 -12.45 -7.27
CA TYR A 4 -1.52 -11.30 -6.43
C TYR A 4 -2.10 -11.51 -5.02
N LEU A 5 -1.37 -11.05 -4.02
CA LEU A 5 -1.80 -11.08 -2.62
C LEU A 5 -2.12 -9.65 -2.15
N PRO A 6 -3.15 -9.47 -1.31
CA PRO A 6 -3.49 -8.17 -0.76
C PRO A 6 -2.40 -7.70 0.23
N ALA A 7 -1.80 -6.54 -0.03
CA ALA A 7 -0.73 -5.98 0.80
C ALA A 7 -1.24 -4.99 1.86
N CYS A 8 -2.22 -4.16 1.49
CA CYS A 8 -2.84 -3.17 2.37
C CYS A 8 -4.18 -2.70 1.79
N LYS A 9 -5.02 -2.08 2.64
CA LYS A 9 -6.26 -1.40 2.24
C LYS A 9 -6.11 0.10 2.45
N ILE A 10 -6.29 0.91 1.41
CA ILE A 10 -6.36 2.36 1.57
C ILE A 10 -7.65 2.72 2.32
N VAL A 11 -7.52 3.48 3.41
CA VAL A 11 -8.66 3.83 4.28
C VAL A 11 -9.04 5.31 4.18
N SER A 12 -8.08 6.19 3.92
CA SER A 12 -8.31 7.63 3.73
C SER A 12 -7.12 8.30 3.06
N THR A 13 -7.32 9.54 2.61
CA THR A 13 -6.22 10.41 2.19
C THR A 13 -5.43 10.92 3.40
N HIS A 14 -4.17 11.26 3.19
CA HIS A 14 -3.27 11.81 4.20
C HIS A 14 -2.59 13.07 3.69
N GLY A 15 -2.70 14.16 4.45
CA GLY A 15 -2.15 15.47 4.07
C GLY A 15 -2.72 16.00 2.75
N VAL A 16 -2.01 16.96 2.16
CA VAL A 16 -2.42 17.65 0.92
C VAL A 16 -1.57 17.27 -0.29
N ARG A 17 -0.51 16.48 -0.09
CA ARG A 17 0.46 16.09 -1.13
C ARG A 17 0.12 14.77 -1.82
N GLY A 18 -1.10 14.26 -1.62
CA GLY A 18 -1.56 13.00 -2.21
C GLY A 18 -1.09 11.74 -1.48
N GLU A 19 -0.62 11.86 -0.23
CA GLU A 19 -0.32 10.68 0.58
C GLU A 19 -1.63 10.01 1.00
N MET A 20 -1.55 8.75 1.43
CA MET A 20 -2.73 7.97 1.83
C MET A 20 -2.45 7.23 3.13
N LYS A 21 -3.50 7.06 3.93
CA LYS A 21 -3.48 6.13 5.06
C LYS A 21 -3.86 4.74 4.56
N ALA A 22 -3.08 3.75 4.97
CA ALA A 22 -3.32 2.36 4.62
C ALA A 22 -3.37 1.50 5.88
N LEU A 23 -4.36 0.61 5.95
CA LEU A 23 -4.38 -0.50 6.90
C LEU A 23 -3.47 -1.60 6.34
N PRO A 24 -2.35 -1.95 7.00
CA PRO A 24 -1.49 -3.04 6.56
C PRO A 24 -2.24 -4.38 6.69
N LEU A 25 -2.21 -5.18 5.62
CA LEU A 25 -2.68 -6.58 5.62
C LEU A 25 -1.48 -7.55 5.56
N CYS A 26 -0.30 -7.04 5.93
CA CYS A 26 0.98 -7.72 5.99
C CYS A 26 1.64 -7.40 7.34
N ASP A 27 2.85 -7.90 7.57
CA ASP A 27 3.61 -7.78 8.83
C ASP A 27 3.90 -6.34 9.29
N GLY A 28 3.58 -5.34 8.46
CA GLY A 28 3.54 -3.92 8.85
C GLY A 28 4.16 -2.98 7.82
N ALA A 29 4.33 -1.72 8.22
CA ALA A 29 4.85 -0.66 7.36
C ALA A 29 6.28 -0.95 6.83
N GLN A 30 7.15 -1.53 7.66
CA GLN A 30 8.52 -1.88 7.26
C GLN A 30 8.57 -3.01 6.23
N PHE A 31 7.66 -3.98 6.31
CA PHE A 31 7.53 -5.02 5.30
C PHE A 31 7.00 -4.43 3.99
N LEU A 32 5.94 -3.60 4.07
CA LEU A 32 5.35 -2.93 2.91
C LEU A 32 6.36 -2.02 2.19
N ALA A 33 7.28 -1.38 2.92
CA ALA A 33 8.34 -0.54 2.36
C ALA A 33 9.36 -1.28 1.49
N LYS A 34 9.42 -2.62 1.54
CA LYS A 34 10.33 -3.43 0.69
C LYS A 34 9.85 -3.52 -0.76
N PHE A 35 8.56 -3.27 -1.02
CA PHE A 35 8.00 -3.34 -2.36
C PHE A 35 8.24 -2.04 -3.13
N LYS A 36 8.44 -2.15 -4.45
CA LYS A 36 8.60 -0.99 -5.34
C LYS A 36 7.29 -0.59 -6.05
N ARG A 37 6.39 -1.56 -6.24
CA ARG A 37 5.16 -1.45 -7.03
C ARG A 37 4.04 -2.19 -6.32
N LEU A 38 2.85 -1.58 -6.29
CA LEU A 38 1.60 -2.19 -5.85
C LEU A 38 0.57 -2.09 -6.98
N TYR A 39 -0.47 -2.91 -6.91
CA TYR A 39 -1.53 -2.93 -7.90
C TYR A 39 -2.87 -2.62 -7.23
N ALA A 40 -3.66 -1.74 -7.83
CA ALA A 40 -4.95 -1.30 -7.28
C ALA A 40 -6.04 -2.39 -7.35
N ALA A 41 -5.89 -3.36 -8.26
CA ALA A 41 -6.87 -4.42 -8.48
C ALA A 41 -6.25 -5.83 -8.44
N ALA A 42 -7.07 -6.81 -8.05
CA ALA A 42 -6.65 -8.21 -7.92
C ALA A 42 -6.24 -8.88 -9.25
N ASN A 43 -6.64 -8.29 -10.38
CA ASN A 43 -6.26 -8.73 -11.72
C ASN A 43 -4.88 -8.19 -12.17
N GLY A 44 -4.17 -7.45 -11.32
CA GLY A 44 -2.87 -6.85 -11.66
C GLY A 44 -2.95 -5.54 -12.44
N SER A 45 -4.15 -4.94 -12.58
CA SER A 45 -4.29 -3.62 -13.18
C SER A 45 -4.09 -2.48 -12.16
N GLY A 46 -3.88 -1.27 -12.69
CA GLY A 46 -3.67 -0.07 -11.87
C GLY A 46 -2.36 -0.14 -11.08
N GLU A 47 -1.26 -0.39 -11.79
CA GLU A 47 0.07 -0.39 -11.20
C GLU A 47 0.42 1.01 -10.65
N VAL A 48 0.92 1.05 -9.42
CA VAL A 48 1.34 2.27 -8.74
C VAL A 48 2.71 2.06 -8.13
N ALA A 49 3.63 3.00 -8.37
CA ALA A 49 4.94 3.02 -7.73
C ALA A 49 4.81 3.43 -6.25
N LEU A 50 5.33 2.59 -5.36
CA LEU A 50 5.40 2.89 -3.94
C LEU A 50 6.60 3.82 -3.69
N ARG A 51 6.33 5.09 -3.34
CA ARG A 51 7.39 6.10 -3.16
C ARG A 51 7.98 6.11 -1.75
N GLY A 52 7.19 5.75 -0.75
CA GLY A 52 7.63 5.68 0.63
C GLY A 52 6.48 5.24 1.53
N VAL A 53 6.82 4.61 2.65
CA VAL A 53 5.88 4.16 3.68
C VAL A 53 6.47 4.52 5.02
N ARG A 54 5.65 5.07 5.91
CA ARG A 54 6.01 5.33 7.29
C ARG A 54 4.87 4.88 8.21
N ALA A 55 5.22 4.39 9.38
CA ALA A 55 4.23 4.15 10.42
C ALA A 55 3.64 5.50 10.84
N GLN A 56 2.31 5.56 10.96
CA GLN A 56 1.64 6.68 11.60
C GLN A 56 1.43 6.29 13.07
N GLY A 57 2.04 7.06 13.98
CA GLY A 57 1.78 6.90 15.41
C GLY A 57 0.30 7.18 15.72
N ASN A 58 -0.22 6.50 16.74
CA ASN A 58 -1.48 6.90 17.38
C ASN A 58 -1.29 8.19 18.16
#